data_AF-A0AAW4L6F2-F1
#
_entry.id   AF-A0AAW4L6F2-F1
#
_cell.length_a   1.000
_cell.length_b   1.000
_cell.length_c   1.000
_cell.angle_alpha   90.00
_cell.angle_beta   90.00
_cell.angle_gamma   90.00
#
_symmetry.space_group_name_H-M   'P 1'
#
loop_
_entity.id
_entity.type
_entity.pdbx_description
1 polymer ?
#
loop_
_entity_poly.entity_id
_entity_poly.type
_entity_poly.pdbx_seq_one_letter_code
_entity_poly.pdbx_strand_id
1 'polypeptide(L)'
;MLAVHNWGKDKPYIIRIFAAHLVSTVQDMSDDFHSIKLRRFASQKFPMPRLKYWFALYRSHKKNIQLVKDIWSAVYGKNIIQSFSELLKELSNQKNQSKHKRPNPPSPEEIEQAKNLLDMVLTASEKDLEDEFNQLPLKQAVKRRMSKLLTESPLELAFYLFVAVPCWALYRTSPTYLYRRARQGDFSALENLLRLDQLMLHDPMIGKQIIAYRFNHSSSKYRKLLTAATSPPKGHNSRKNILLSQVGLISTLSHLTEKPLTPQDLFELIEAFDFDSKGKLFEDLPKTPDALARALSPDRNLWRNVFVSDN
;
A
#
# COMPACT_ATOMS: atom_id res chain seq x y z
N MET A 1 26.17 10.06 2.79
CA MET A 1 25.26 9.82 1.65
C MET A 1 24.82 8.39 1.75
N LEU A 2 23.51 8.18 1.89
CA LEU A 2 22.90 6.86 2.03
C LEU A 2 23.15 5.98 0.80
N ALA A 3 23.34 4.68 0.98
CA ALA A 3 23.49 3.72 -0.10
C ALA A 3 22.27 3.72 -1.04
N VAL A 4 21.06 3.88 -0.49
CA VAL A 4 19.81 3.94 -1.27
C VAL A 4 19.76 5.18 -2.19
N HIS A 5 20.39 6.30 -1.78
CA HIS A 5 20.52 7.47 -2.65
C HIS A 5 21.49 7.20 -3.81
N ASN A 6 22.57 6.45 -3.56
CA ASN A 6 23.51 6.05 -4.60
C ASN A 6 22.85 5.12 -5.62
N TRP A 7 22.06 4.15 -5.16
CA TRP A 7 21.28 3.25 -6.03
C TRP A 7 20.33 4.02 -6.97
N GLY A 8 19.74 5.12 -6.49
CA GLY A 8 18.76 5.88 -7.25
C GLY A 8 19.30 6.75 -8.39
N LYS A 9 20.63 6.99 -8.47
CA LYS A 9 21.21 8.06 -9.32
C LYS A 9 20.90 7.93 -10.82
N ASP A 10 20.79 6.71 -11.33
CA ASP A 10 20.52 6.40 -12.73
C ASP A 10 19.06 6.01 -13.00
N LYS A 11 18.20 5.99 -11.96
CA LYS A 11 16.81 5.54 -12.04
C LYS A 11 15.86 6.72 -12.33
N PRO A 12 14.67 6.46 -12.91
CA PRO A 12 13.66 7.50 -13.10
C PRO A 12 13.25 8.16 -11.78
N TYR A 13 13.01 9.47 -11.78
CA TYR A 13 12.64 10.25 -10.59
C TYR A 13 11.54 9.61 -9.75
N ILE A 14 10.43 9.23 -10.40
CA ILE A 14 9.30 8.59 -9.72
C ILE A 14 9.77 7.32 -8.99
N ILE A 15 10.56 6.47 -9.65
CA ILE A 15 11.02 5.23 -9.05
C ILE A 15 11.95 5.49 -7.87
N ARG A 16 12.87 6.45 -7.99
CA ARG A 16 13.78 6.83 -6.90
C ARG A 16 13.00 7.35 -5.68
N ILE A 17 11.98 8.18 -5.90
CA ILE A 17 11.14 8.70 -4.83
C ILE A 17 10.33 7.57 -4.18
N PHE A 18 9.60 6.76 -4.93
CA PHE A 18 8.68 5.78 -4.34
C PHE A 18 9.36 4.55 -3.78
N ALA A 19 10.42 4.05 -4.42
CA ALA A 19 10.97 2.75 -4.10
C ALA A 19 11.54 2.69 -2.67
N ALA A 20 12.31 3.71 -2.28
CA ALA A 20 12.94 3.75 -0.97
C ALA A 20 11.90 3.87 0.17
N HIS A 21 10.90 4.74 0.02
CA HIS A 21 9.80 4.88 1.00
C HIS A 21 8.96 3.61 1.13
N LEU A 22 8.67 2.92 0.02
CA LEU A 22 7.90 1.66 0.10
C LEU A 22 8.68 0.57 0.84
N VAL A 23 10.01 0.49 0.64
CA VAL A 23 10.85 -0.46 1.36
C VAL A 23 10.99 -0.08 2.84
N SER A 24 11.05 1.22 3.19
CA SER A 24 11.19 1.64 4.58
C SER A 24 10.02 1.22 5.47
N THR A 25 8.79 1.32 4.94
CA THR A 25 7.58 0.95 5.68
C THR A 25 7.48 -0.54 6.06
N VAL A 26 8.31 -1.41 5.46
CA VAL A 26 8.25 -2.86 5.69
C VAL A 26 8.54 -3.23 7.14
N GLN A 27 9.44 -2.49 7.81
CA GLN A 27 9.84 -2.80 9.18
C GLN A 27 8.65 -2.65 10.15
N ASP A 28 7.92 -1.55 10.05
CA ASP A 28 6.83 -1.20 10.95
C ASP A 28 5.51 -1.90 10.59
N MET A 29 5.23 -2.10 9.30
CA MET A 29 3.96 -2.68 8.83
C MET A 29 3.70 -4.08 9.39
N SER A 30 4.75 -4.89 9.58
CA SER A 30 4.63 -6.22 10.16
C SER A 30 3.99 -6.15 11.55
N ASP A 31 4.51 -5.28 12.41
CA ASP A 31 4.07 -5.18 13.80
C ASP A 31 2.69 -4.52 13.89
N ASP A 32 2.44 -3.50 13.07
CA ASP A 32 1.13 -2.85 12.97
C ASP A 32 0.03 -3.84 12.54
N PHE A 33 0.30 -4.75 11.60
CA PHE A 33 -0.67 -5.76 11.17
C PHE A 33 -1.01 -6.78 12.27
N HIS A 34 -0.10 -7.07 13.20
CA HIS A 34 -0.41 -7.92 14.35
C HIS A 34 -1.34 -7.22 15.35
N SER A 35 -1.25 -5.88 15.44
CA SER A 35 -2.04 -5.08 16.39
C SER A 35 -3.37 -4.55 15.83
N ILE A 36 -3.68 -4.86 14.57
CA ILE A 36 -4.83 -4.34 13.81
C ILE A 36 -6.18 -4.48 14.53
N LYS A 37 -6.38 -5.60 15.24
CA LYS A 37 -7.61 -5.90 15.99
C LYS A 37 -7.84 -4.95 17.17
N LEU A 38 -6.76 -4.41 17.72
CA LEU A 38 -6.80 -3.43 18.80
C LEU A 38 -7.10 -2.02 18.28
N ARG A 39 -7.25 -1.86 16.95
CA ARG A 39 -7.43 -0.58 16.25
C ARG A 39 -6.37 0.43 16.68
N ARG A 40 -5.14 -0.06 16.78
CA ARG A 40 -3.94 0.69 17.10
C ARG A 40 -3.01 0.64 15.89
N PHE A 41 -2.52 1.81 15.46
CA PHE A 41 -1.55 1.95 14.37
C PHE A 41 -0.53 2.99 14.78
N ALA A 42 0.77 2.71 14.68
CA ALA A 42 1.83 3.64 15.09
C ALA A 42 1.56 4.26 16.49
N SER A 43 1.18 3.42 17.46
CA SER A 43 0.77 3.80 18.82
C SER A 43 -0.53 4.64 18.96
N GLN A 44 -1.14 5.09 17.88
CA GLN A 44 -2.40 5.84 17.89
C GLN A 44 -3.60 4.89 18.01
N LYS A 45 -4.54 5.17 18.91
CA LYS A 45 -5.81 4.43 19.06
C LYS A 45 -6.93 5.14 18.28
N PHE A 46 -7.63 4.40 17.42
CA PHE A 46 -8.77 4.94 16.67
C PHE A 46 -10.10 4.64 17.36
N PRO A 47 -11.06 5.59 17.36
CA PRO A 47 -12.37 5.40 17.97
C PRO A 47 -13.19 4.36 17.21
N MET A 48 -14.05 3.64 17.93
CA MET A 48 -15.00 2.69 17.34
C MET A 48 -15.90 3.41 16.31
N PRO A 49 -16.02 2.91 15.07
CA PRO A 49 -16.76 3.60 14.04
C PRO A 49 -18.26 3.29 14.17
N ARG A 50 -19.09 4.21 13.67
CA ARG A 50 -20.50 3.91 13.42
C ARG A 50 -20.59 2.89 12.28
N LEU A 51 -21.12 1.71 12.57
CA LEU A 51 -21.12 0.54 11.67
C LEU A 51 -21.68 0.84 10.26
N LYS A 52 -22.77 1.61 10.17
CA LYS A 52 -23.38 2.00 8.89
C LYS A 52 -22.37 2.67 7.94
N TYR A 53 -21.57 3.61 8.45
CA TYR A 53 -20.60 4.34 7.64
C TYR A 53 -19.35 3.49 7.37
N TRP A 54 -18.94 2.68 8.36
CA TRP A 54 -17.84 1.74 8.20
C TRP A 54 -18.09 0.74 7.06
N PHE A 55 -19.27 0.12 7.03
CA PHE A 55 -19.66 -0.83 5.98
C PHE A 55 -19.83 -0.16 4.61
N ALA A 56 -20.09 1.15 4.56
CA ALA A 56 -20.15 1.89 3.31
C ALA A 56 -18.76 2.02 2.63
N LEU A 57 -17.67 2.03 3.40
CA LEU A 57 -16.31 2.09 2.87
C LEU A 57 -15.91 0.82 2.11
N TYR A 58 -16.36 -0.35 2.57
CA TYR A 58 -16.23 -1.62 1.83
C TYR A 58 -16.95 -1.62 0.47
N ARG A 59 -17.86 -0.67 0.22
CA ARG A 59 -18.63 -0.58 -1.03
C ARG A 59 -18.13 0.53 -1.95
N SER A 60 -17.17 1.35 -1.50
CA SER A 60 -16.73 2.55 -2.21
C SER A 60 -15.23 2.55 -2.46
N HIS A 61 -14.83 2.15 -3.67
CA HIS A 61 -13.43 2.22 -4.12
C HIS A 61 -12.94 3.69 -4.20
N LYS A 62 -13.81 4.62 -4.65
CA LYS A 62 -13.45 6.04 -4.85
C LYS A 62 -13.05 6.77 -3.57
N LYS A 63 -13.69 6.46 -2.43
CA LYS A 63 -13.38 7.09 -1.13
C LYS A 63 -11.97 6.78 -0.64
N ASN A 64 -11.47 5.57 -0.91
CA ASN A 64 -10.12 5.17 -0.51
C ASN A 64 -9.06 5.96 -1.28
N ILE A 65 -9.29 6.25 -2.57
CA ILE A 65 -8.33 7.00 -3.40
C ILE A 65 -8.19 8.45 -2.92
N GLN A 66 -9.30 9.11 -2.56
CA GLN A 66 -9.24 10.49 -2.08
C GLN A 66 -8.46 10.60 -0.77
N LEU A 67 -8.70 9.69 0.18
CA LEU A 67 -7.97 9.67 1.43
C LEU A 67 -6.46 9.45 1.22
N VAL A 68 -6.07 8.58 0.28
CA VAL A 68 -4.65 8.42 -0.08
C VAL A 68 -4.09 9.77 -0.50
N LYS A 69 -4.75 10.50 -1.40
CA LYS A 69 -4.30 11.84 -1.79
C LYS A 69 -4.18 12.79 -0.59
N ASP A 70 -5.10 12.73 0.35
CA ASP A 70 -5.10 13.58 1.53
C ASP A 70 -3.93 13.25 2.47
N ILE A 71 -3.67 11.96 2.74
CA ILE A 71 -2.51 11.47 3.52
C ILE A 71 -1.20 11.96 2.90
N TRP A 72 -1.02 11.69 1.60
CA TRP A 72 0.18 12.11 0.89
C TRP A 72 0.31 13.65 0.88
N SER A 73 -0.81 14.39 0.81
CA SER A 73 -0.81 15.86 0.85
C SER A 73 -0.43 16.41 2.23
N ALA A 74 -0.73 15.68 3.31
CA ALA A 74 -0.27 16.06 4.64
C ALA A 74 1.24 15.88 4.80
N VAL A 75 1.79 14.81 4.24
CA VAL A 75 3.23 14.50 4.29
C VAL A 75 4.03 15.45 3.40
N TYR A 76 3.74 15.46 2.09
CA TYR A 76 4.55 16.16 1.09
C TYR A 76 4.01 17.54 0.71
N GLY A 77 2.79 17.89 1.13
CA GLY A 77 2.12 19.13 0.74
C GLY A 77 1.20 18.96 -0.48
N LYS A 78 0.12 19.77 -0.52
CA LYS A 78 -0.94 19.67 -1.54
C LYS A 78 -0.44 19.85 -2.96
N ASN A 79 0.48 20.78 -3.19
CA ASN A 79 0.97 21.10 -4.53
C ASN A 79 1.68 19.90 -5.16
N ILE A 80 2.53 19.22 -4.40
CA ILE A 80 3.28 18.04 -4.86
C ILE A 80 2.33 16.89 -5.24
N ILE A 81 1.27 16.67 -4.45
CA ILE A 81 0.32 15.58 -4.71
C ILE A 81 -0.64 15.91 -5.86
N GLN A 82 -1.03 17.16 -6.01
CA GLN A 82 -1.81 17.58 -7.17
C GLN A 82 -1.03 17.29 -8.46
N SER A 83 0.23 17.74 -8.54
CA SER A 83 1.13 17.47 -9.67
C SER A 83 1.36 15.97 -9.89
N PHE A 84 1.52 15.19 -8.83
CA PHE A 84 1.68 13.74 -8.95
C PHE A 84 0.40 13.03 -9.42
N SER A 85 -0.76 13.48 -8.97
CA SER A 85 -2.05 12.92 -9.39
C SER A 85 -2.36 13.22 -10.86
N GLU A 86 -1.98 14.41 -11.32
CA GLU A 86 -2.04 14.79 -12.73
C GLU A 86 -1.07 13.95 -13.56
N LEU A 87 0.15 13.74 -13.09
CA LEU A 87 1.15 12.86 -13.72
C LEU A 87 0.64 11.43 -13.86
N LEU A 88 0.08 10.83 -12.80
CA LEU A 88 -0.48 9.48 -12.85
C LEU A 88 -1.68 9.37 -13.79
N LYS A 89 -2.58 10.36 -13.77
CA LYS A 89 -3.74 10.43 -14.67
C LYS A 89 -3.29 10.52 -16.12
N GLU A 90 -2.21 11.24 -16.37
CA GLU A 90 -1.66 11.41 -17.70
C GLU A 90 -0.92 10.14 -18.18
N LEU A 91 -0.17 9.47 -17.32
CA LEU A 91 0.44 8.16 -17.60
C LEU A 91 -0.62 7.08 -17.86
N SER A 92 -1.73 7.07 -17.13
CA SER A 92 -2.83 6.13 -17.38
C SER A 92 -3.55 6.43 -18.70
N ASN A 93 -3.74 7.71 -19.02
CA ASN A 93 -4.32 8.15 -20.29
C ASN A 93 -3.44 7.75 -21.48
N GLN A 94 -2.11 7.87 -21.38
CA GLN A 94 -1.19 7.45 -22.45
C GLN A 94 -1.34 5.97 -22.82
N LYS A 95 -1.62 5.11 -21.84
CA LYS A 95 -1.83 3.67 -22.06
C LYS A 95 -3.13 3.37 -22.82
N ASN A 96 -4.15 4.22 -22.64
CA ASN A 96 -5.43 4.16 -23.36
C ASN A 96 -5.40 4.95 -24.70
N GLN A 97 -4.45 5.88 -24.87
CA GLN A 97 -4.31 6.77 -26.03
C GLN A 97 -3.25 6.31 -27.03
N SER A 98 -3.19 5.02 -27.35
CA SER A 98 -2.44 4.55 -28.53
C SER A 98 -2.93 5.15 -29.87
N LYS A 99 -3.95 6.03 -29.86
CA LYS A 99 -4.54 6.67 -31.05
C LYS A 99 -4.65 8.20 -31.01
N HIS A 100 -4.34 8.88 -29.90
CA HIS A 100 -4.35 10.35 -29.88
C HIS A 100 -2.95 10.88 -29.63
N LYS A 101 -2.27 11.27 -30.72
CA LYS A 101 -1.09 12.14 -30.65
C LYS A 101 -1.48 13.35 -29.81
N ARG A 102 -0.79 13.60 -28.69
CA ARG A 102 -0.88 14.90 -28.02
C ARG A 102 -0.67 15.98 -29.09
N PRO A 103 -1.52 17.00 -29.16
CA PRO A 103 -1.50 17.96 -30.25
C PRO A 103 -0.17 18.70 -30.33
N ASN A 104 0.56 18.87 -29.20
CA ASN A 104 1.91 19.42 -29.16
C ASN A 104 2.79 18.69 -28.12
N PRO A 105 4.08 18.47 -28.40
CA PRO A 105 5.05 18.07 -27.38
C PRO A 105 5.21 19.18 -26.32
N PRO A 106 5.55 18.83 -25.07
CA PRO A 106 5.83 19.84 -24.04
C PRO A 106 6.98 20.75 -24.47
N SER A 107 6.86 22.03 -24.17
CA SER A 107 7.89 23.03 -24.43
C SER A 107 9.14 22.78 -23.58
N PRO A 108 10.33 23.27 -24.01
CA PRO A 108 11.54 23.17 -23.19
C PRO A 108 11.38 23.78 -21.79
N GLU A 109 10.62 24.86 -21.67
CA GLU A 109 10.33 25.52 -20.38
C GLU A 109 9.47 24.63 -19.47
N GLU A 110 8.42 24.00 -19.99
CA GLU A 110 7.60 23.06 -19.21
C GLU A 110 8.41 21.84 -18.75
N ILE A 111 9.31 21.34 -19.60
CA ILE A 111 10.22 20.24 -19.24
C ILE A 111 11.15 20.67 -18.10
N GLU A 112 11.70 21.87 -18.18
CA GLU A 112 12.60 22.40 -17.16
C GLU A 112 11.88 22.66 -15.83
N GLN A 113 10.67 23.23 -15.87
CA GLN A 113 9.83 23.40 -14.67
C GLN A 113 9.49 22.05 -14.03
N ALA A 114 9.16 21.04 -14.83
CA ALA A 114 8.87 19.71 -14.33
C ALA A 114 10.10 19.06 -13.68
N LYS A 115 11.29 19.20 -14.29
CA LYS A 115 12.55 18.72 -13.69
C LYS A 115 12.84 19.39 -12.35
N ASN A 116 12.76 20.72 -12.29
CA ASN A 116 12.97 21.47 -11.06
C ASN A 116 12.00 21.06 -9.94
N LEU A 117 10.74 20.80 -10.28
CA LEU A 117 9.77 20.26 -9.32
C LEU A 117 10.18 18.86 -8.85
N LEU A 118 10.56 17.97 -9.76
CA LEU A 118 10.98 16.62 -9.43
C LEU A 118 12.26 16.58 -8.58
N ASP A 119 13.23 17.46 -8.86
CA ASP A 119 14.45 17.61 -8.06
C ASP A 119 14.15 18.11 -6.65
N MET A 120 13.23 19.07 -6.51
CA MET A 120 12.78 19.55 -5.20
C MET A 120 12.11 18.43 -4.39
N VAL A 121 11.21 17.67 -5.01
CA VAL A 121 10.51 16.54 -4.37
C VAL A 121 11.51 15.45 -3.98
N LEU A 122 12.43 15.13 -4.88
CA LEU A 122 13.46 14.13 -4.65
C LEU A 122 14.37 14.54 -3.48
N THR A 123 14.85 15.79 -3.47
CA THR A 123 15.69 16.30 -2.38
C THR A 123 14.96 16.24 -1.03
N ALA A 124 13.68 16.61 -1.01
CA ALA A 124 12.85 16.52 0.20
C ALA A 124 12.67 15.06 0.65
N SER A 125 12.40 14.16 -0.30
CA SER A 125 12.25 12.72 -0.06
C SER A 125 13.52 12.09 0.51
N GLU A 126 14.69 12.42 -0.05
CA GLU A 126 15.99 11.93 0.40
C GLU A 126 16.31 12.41 1.82
N LYS A 127 16.02 13.68 2.10
CA LYS A 127 16.16 14.21 3.46
C LYS A 127 15.22 13.52 4.44
N ASP A 128 13.97 13.25 4.05
CA ASP A 128 13.01 12.58 4.93
C ASP A 128 13.45 11.13 5.23
N LEU A 129 14.03 10.41 4.27
CA LEU A 129 14.62 9.08 4.50
C LEU A 129 15.83 9.15 5.42
N GLU A 130 16.71 10.15 5.24
CA GLU A 130 17.87 10.36 6.11
C GLU A 130 17.44 10.71 7.54
N ASP A 131 16.41 11.55 7.70
CA ASP A 131 15.78 11.83 8.99
C ASP A 131 15.22 10.52 9.62
N GLU A 132 14.57 9.65 8.83
CA GLU A 132 14.02 8.35 9.27
C GLU A 132 15.09 7.37 9.73
N PHE A 133 16.15 7.14 8.94
CA PHE A 133 17.25 6.25 9.31
C PHE A 133 18.01 6.75 10.55
N ASN A 134 18.06 8.06 10.76
CA ASN A 134 18.62 8.68 11.96
C ASN A 134 17.63 8.77 13.12
N GLN A 135 16.41 8.20 12.97
CA GLN A 135 15.35 8.17 13.98
C GLN A 135 14.96 9.56 14.49
N LEU A 136 15.07 10.57 13.63
CA LEU A 136 14.69 11.93 13.98
C LEU A 136 13.16 12.05 14.08
N PRO A 137 12.64 12.84 15.04
CA PRO A 137 11.21 13.01 15.18
C PRO A 137 10.62 13.73 13.96
N LEU A 138 9.40 13.33 13.56
CA LEU A 138 8.67 14.01 12.50
C LEU A 138 8.63 15.53 12.72
N LYS A 139 8.87 16.29 11.65
CA LYS A 139 8.78 17.75 11.62
C LYS A 139 7.43 18.22 12.17
N GLN A 140 7.43 19.28 12.98
CA GLN A 140 6.21 19.75 13.66
C GLN A 140 5.08 20.09 12.68
N ALA A 141 5.41 20.64 11.51
CA ALA A 141 4.43 20.93 10.47
C ALA A 141 3.72 19.67 9.95
N VAL A 142 4.47 18.59 9.72
CA VAL A 142 3.93 17.28 9.31
C VAL A 142 3.06 16.70 10.43
N LYS A 143 3.54 16.73 11.68
CA LYS A 143 2.76 16.30 12.85
C LYS A 143 1.42 17.04 12.96
N ARG A 144 1.40 18.36 12.75
CA ARG A 144 0.17 19.17 12.75
C ARG A 144 -0.79 18.76 11.63
N ARG A 145 -0.29 18.56 10.40
CA ARG A 145 -1.12 18.15 9.26
C ARG A 145 -1.68 16.73 9.44
N MET A 146 -0.87 15.80 9.92
CA MET A 146 -1.30 14.44 10.23
C MET A 146 -2.32 14.40 11.36
N SER A 147 -2.11 15.19 12.42
CA SER A 147 -3.09 15.36 13.50
C SER A 147 -4.41 15.92 12.97
N LYS A 148 -4.35 16.91 12.08
CA LYS A 148 -5.54 17.45 11.42
C LYS A 148 -6.30 16.37 10.64
N LEU A 149 -5.62 15.57 9.81
CA LEU A 149 -6.25 14.45 9.12
C LEU A 149 -6.86 13.42 10.06
N LEU A 150 -6.16 13.08 11.15
CA LEU A 150 -6.66 12.18 12.19
C LEU A 150 -7.96 12.71 12.81
N THR A 151 -8.09 14.03 12.97
CA THR A 151 -9.31 14.65 13.50
C THR A 151 -10.43 14.81 12.48
N GLU A 152 -10.12 15.15 11.23
CA GLU A 152 -11.12 15.44 10.19
C GLU A 152 -11.66 14.19 9.52
N SER A 153 -10.86 13.12 9.41
CA SER A 153 -11.23 11.89 8.70
C SER A 153 -10.81 10.61 9.46
N PRO A 154 -11.13 10.49 10.76
CA PRO A 154 -10.70 9.34 11.56
C PRO A 154 -11.27 8.01 11.05
N LEU A 155 -12.47 8.04 10.46
CA LEU A 155 -13.17 6.85 9.98
C LEU A 155 -12.47 6.28 8.74
N GLU A 156 -12.28 7.11 7.72
CA GLU A 156 -11.61 6.77 6.47
C GLU A 156 -10.16 6.35 6.75
N LEU A 157 -9.44 7.08 7.60
CA LEU A 157 -8.07 6.76 7.97
C LEU A 157 -7.97 5.43 8.72
N ALA A 158 -8.85 5.17 9.68
CA ALA A 158 -8.92 3.87 10.35
C ALA A 158 -9.21 2.74 9.36
N PHE A 159 -10.11 2.97 8.40
CA PHE A 159 -10.43 1.97 7.38
C PHE A 159 -9.23 1.69 6.47
N TYR A 160 -8.53 2.73 6.06
CA TYR A 160 -7.37 2.58 5.21
C TYR A 160 -6.25 1.79 5.89
N LEU A 161 -5.91 2.16 7.13
CA LEU A 161 -4.83 1.53 7.89
C LEU A 161 -5.19 0.10 8.36
N PHE A 162 -6.43 -0.13 8.79
CA PHE A 162 -6.84 -1.42 9.38
C PHE A 162 -7.59 -2.36 8.44
N VAL A 163 -7.92 -1.90 7.23
CA VAL A 163 -8.63 -2.74 6.25
C VAL A 163 -7.92 -2.66 4.91
N ALA A 164 -7.82 -1.47 4.30
CA ALA A 164 -7.34 -1.37 2.91
C ALA A 164 -5.91 -1.86 2.73
N VAL A 165 -4.97 -1.28 3.48
CA VAL A 165 -3.54 -1.61 3.40
C VAL A 165 -3.29 -3.10 3.71
N PRO A 166 -3.76 -3.67 4.84
CA PRO A 166 -3.55 -5.09 5.12
C PRO A 166 -4.31 -6.02 4.16
N CYS A 167 -5.46 -5.62 3.61
CA CYS A 167 -6.13 -6.44 2.59
C CYS A 167 -5.29 -6.55 1.31
N TRP A 168 -4.66 -5.44 0.88
CA TRP A 168 -3.72 -5.45 -0.24
C TRP A 168 -2.45 -6.23 0.08
N ALA A 169 -1.82 -5.94 1.22
CA ALA A 169 -0.53 -6.51 1.60
C ALA A 169 -0.61 -8.02 1.90
N LEU A 170 -1.66 -8.47 2.61
CA LEU A 170 -1.74 -9.84 3.13
C LEU A 170 -2.59 -10.77 2.25
N TYR A 171 -3.70 -10.25 1.72
CA TYR A 171 -4.66 -11.06 0.96
C TYR A 171 -4.61 -10.82 -0.53
N ARG A 172 -3.78 -9.87 -0.98
CA ARG A 172 -3.58 -9.59 -2.40
C ARG A 172 -4.91 -9.30 -3.11
N THR A 173 -5.77 -8.51 -2.48
CA THR A 173 -7.09 -8.16 -3.02
C THR A 173 -7.56 -6.81 -2.48
N SER A 174 -8.48 -6.14 -3.19
CA SER A 174 -9.15 -4.97 -2.64
C SER A 174 -10.16 -5.34 -1.55
N PRO A 175 -10.39 -4.47 -0.53
CA PRO A 175 -11.44 -4.67 0.46
C PRO A 175 -12.82 -4.86 -0.15
N THR A 176 -13.12 -4.12 -1.22
CA THR A 176 -14.40 -4.19 -1.93
C THR A 176 -14.63 -5.57 -2.54
N TYR A 177 -13.61 -6.12 -3.21
CA TYR A 177 -13.72 -7.45 -3.83
C TYR A 177 -13.79 -8.55 -2.77
N LEU A 178 -12.95 -8.47 -1.72
CA LEU A 178 -12.97 -9.40 -0.59
C LEU A 178 -14.35 -9.43 0.07
N TYR A 179 -14.91 -8.25 0.35
CA TYR A 179 -16.24 -8.10 0.94
C TYR A 179 -17.35 -8.63 0.03
N ARG A 180 -17.28 -8.37 -1.28
CA ARG A 180 -18.25 -8.91 -2.24
C ARG A 180 -18.26 -10.44 -2.26
N ARG A 181 -17.08 -11.08 -2.33
CA ARG A 181 -16.96 -12.55 -2.27
C ARG A 181 -17.48 -13.10 -0.94
N ALA A 182 -17.14 -12.46 0.17
CA ALA A 182 -17.61 -12.88 1.49
C ALA A 182 -19.15 -12.85 1.59
N ARG A 183 -19.79 -11.80 1.07
CA ARG A 183 -21.26 -11.70 0.99
C ARG A 183 -21.92 -12.78 0.13
N GLN A 184 -21.19 -13.30 -0.87
CA GLN A 184 -21.63 -14.38 -1.74
C GLN A 184 -21.44 -15.78 -1.12
N GLY A 185 -20.94 -15.85 0.12
CA GLY A 185 -20.78 -17.12 0.84
C GLY A 185 -19.43 -17.79 0.62
N ASP A 186 -18.48 -17.13 -0.03
CA ASP A 186 -17.12 -17.66 -0.19
C ASP A 186 -16.44 -17.81 1.17
N PHE A 187 -16.16 -19.07 1.54
CA PHE A 187 -15.59 -19.41 2.85
C PHE A 187 -14.25 -18.71 3.11
N SER A 188 -13.34 -18.70 2.12
CA SER A 188 -12.01 -18.13 2.30
C SER A 188 -12.09 -16.61 2.43
N ALA A 189 -12.97 -15.98 1.65
CA ALA A 189 -13.19 -14.54 1.75
C ALA A 189 -13.82 -14.16 3.10
N LEU A 190 -14.80 -14.92 3.58
CA LEU A 190 -15.40 -14.75 4.91
C LEU A 190 -14.35 -14.90 6.02
N GLU A 191 -13.53 -15.95 5.99
CA GLU A 191 -12.48 -16.17 6.98
C GLU A 191 -11.49 -15.00 7.01
N ASN A 192 -10.98 -14.59 5.85
CA ASN A 192 -10.00 -13.50 5.75
C ASN A 192 -10.58 -12.14 6.16
N LEU A 193 -11.82 -11.86 5.77
CA LEU A 193 -12.54 -10.65 6.15
C LEU A 193 -12.76 -10.57 7.67
N LEU A 194 -13.18 -11.67 8.30
CA LEU A 194 -13.39 -11.72 9.76
C LEU A 194 -12.07 -11.58 10.52
N ARG A 195 -10.97 -12.11 10.01
CA ARG A 195 -9.63 -11.92 10.58
C ARG A 195 -9.09 -10.51 10.41
N LEU A 196 -9.52 -9.81 9.37
CA LEU A 196 -9.16 -8.40 9.17
C LEU A 196 -9.95 -7.50 10.12
N ASP A 197 -11.27 -7.71 10.15
CA ASP A 197 -12.20 -6.77 10.76
C ASP A 197 -13.34 -7.50 11.46
N GLN A 198 -13.26 -7.52 12.80
CA GLN A 198 -14.28 -8.17 13.63
C GLN A 198 -15.66 -7.47 13.56
N LEU A 199 -15.71 -6.21 13.10
CA LEU A 199 -16.96 -5.47 12.98
C LEU A 199 -17.89 -6.08 11.92
N MET A 200 -17.35 -6.90 11.03
CA MET A 200 -18.10 -7.62 9.99
C MET A 200 -19.10 -8.62 10.58
N LEU A 201 -18.95 -9.03 11.84
CA LEU A 201 -19.97 -9.82 12.55
C LEU A 201 -21.31 -9.10 12.66
N HIS A 202 -21.30 -7.76 12.60
CA HIS A 202 -22.51 -6.94 12.67
C HIS A 202 -23.09 -6.59 11.29
N ASP A 203 -22.47 -7.04 10.18
CA ASP A 203 -23.07 -6.90 8.85
C ASP A 203 -24.13 -8.00 8.65
N PRO A 204 -25.41 -7.66 8.39
CA PRO A 204 -26.48 -8.66 8.29
C PRO A 204 -26.26 -9.71 7.20
N MET A 205 -25.62 -9.35 6.09
CA MET A 205 -25.35 -10.28 4.99
C MET A 205 -24.23 -11.24 5.37
N ILE A 206 -23.17 -10.75 6.00
CA ILE A 206 -22.11 -11.60 6.54
C ILE A 206 -22.65 -12.54 7.61
N GLY A 207 -23.46 -12.02 8.56
CA GLY A 207 -24.13 -12.82 9.58
C GLY A 207 -25.01 -13.93 9.00
N LYS A 208 -25.79 -13.62 7.95
CA LYS A 208 -26.57 -14.63 7.21
C LYS A 208 -25.69 -15.74 6.65
N GLN A 209 -24.54 -15.40 6.05
CA GLN A 209 -23.62 -16.41 5.52
C GLN A 209 -23.03 -17.28 6.64
N ILE A 210 -22.60 -16.68 7.76
CA ILE A 210 -22.09 -17.42 8.92
C ILE A 210 -23.13 -18.42 9.45
N ILE A 211 -24.39 -17.99 9.57
CA ILE A 211 -25.51 -18.86 9.98
C ILE A 211 -25.75 -19.98 8.96
N ALA A 212 -25.66 -19.70 7.66
CA ALA A 212 -25.77 -20.74 6.63
C ALA A 212 -24.65 -21.80 6.76
N TYR A 213 -23.44 -21.43 7.17
CA TYR A 213 -22.38 -22.39 7.49
C TYR A 213 -22.67 -23.23 8.74
N ARG A 214 -23.45 -22.70 9.70
CA ARG A 214 -23.86 -23.46 10.90
C ARG A 214 -24.83 -24.59 10.55
N PHE A 215 -25.79 -24.33 9.66
CA PHE A 215 -26.87 -25.27 9.36
C PHE A 215 -26.59 -26.17 8.15
N ASN A 216 -25.93 -25.65 7.12
CA ASN A 216 -25.82 -26.34 5.83
C ASN A 216 -24.42 -26.90 5.54
N HIS A 217 -23.46 -26.69 6.44
CA HIS A 217 -22.05 -27.05 6.21
C HIS A 217 -21.45 -27.75 7.45
N SER A 218 -20.23 -28.28 7.31
CA SER A 218 -19.53 -28.95 8.41
C SER A 218 -19.37 -28.02 9.63
N SER A 219 -19.64 -28.54 10.83
CA SER A 219 -19.41 -27.85 12.10
C SER A 219 -17.99 -27.28 12.24
N SER A 220 -17.00 -27.95 11.64
CA SER A 220 -15.60 -27.51 11.56
C SER A 220 -15.45 -26.17 10.84
N LYS A 221 -16.08 -25.99 9.67
CA LYS A 221 -16.07 -24.71 8.93
C LYS A 221 -16.71 -23.59 9.73
N TYR A 222 -17.86 -23.83 10.36
CA TYR A 222 -18.50 -22.84 11.22
C TYR A 222 -17.59 -22.41 12.39
N ARG A 223 -16.98 -23.37 13.11
CA ARG A 223 -16.02 -23.07 14.18
C ARG A 223 -14.84 -22.25 13.69
N LYS A 224 -14.28 -22.56 12.51
CA LYS A 224 -13.20 -21.78 11.89
C LYS A 224 -13.59 -20.31 11.67
N LEU A 225 -14.83 -20.01 11.25
CA LEU A 225 -15.29 -18.63 11.09
C LEU A 225 -15.42 -17.90 12.44
N LEU A 226 -15.86 -18.58 13.49
CA LEU A 226 -15.91 -17.98 14.83
C LEU A 226 -14.50 -17.66 15.36
N THR A 227 -13.57 -18.60 15.21
CA THR A 227 -12.15 -18.40 15.58
C THR A 227 -11.49 -17.31 14.73
N ALA A 228 -11.88 -17.18 13.46
CA ALA A 228 -11.35 -16.16 12.56
C ALA A 228 -11.59 -14.73 13.08
N ALA A 229 -12.74 -14.46 13.71
CA ALA A 229 -13.07 -13.12 14.21
C ALA A 229 -12.09 -12.62 15.30
N THR A 230 -11.57 -13.53 16.12
CA THR A 230 -10.62 -13.24 17.21
C THR A 230 -9.16 -13.49 16.83
N SER A 231 -8.91 -14.17 15.73
CA SER A 231 -7.55 -14.45 15.25
C SER A 231 -6.97 -13.28 14.46
N PRO A 232 -5.63 -13.15 14.42
CA PRO A 232 -4.99 -12.20 13.53
C PRO A 232 -5.24 -12.53 12.05
N PRO A 233 -5.01 -11.56 11.15
CA PRO A 233 -4.98 -11.76 9.70
C PRO A 233 -4.18 -13.01 9.30
N LYS A 234 -4.76 -13.82 8.41
CA LYS A 234 -4.16 -15.07 7.92
C LYS A 234 -3.41 -14.79 6.63
N GLY A 235 -2.25 -14.18 6.77
CA GLY A 235 -1.30 -14.04 5.69
C GLY A 235 0.04 -14.54 6.16
N HIS A 236 0.99 -14.62 5.25
CA HIS A 236 2.36 -14.59 5.69
C HIS A 236 2.66 -13.14 6.09
N ASN A 237 2.26 -12.74 7.30
CA ASN A 237 2.52 -11.41 7.85
C ASN A 237 4.01 -11.23 8.20
N SER A 238 4.88 -12.15 7.73
CA SER A 238 6.30 -12.04 7.93
C SER A 238 6.82 -10.87 7.13
N ARG A 239 7.80 -10.19 7.72
CA ARG A 239 8.56 -9.10 7.10
C ARG A 239 8.96 -9.42 5.65
N LYS A 240 9.40 -10.66 5.39
CA LYS A 240 9.71 -11.19 4.05
C LYS A 240 8.58 -10.98 3.03
N ASN A 241 7.35 -11.33 3.34
CA ASN A 241 6.28 -11.28 2.35
C ASN A 241 5.73 -9.88 2.16
N ILE A 242 5.74 -9.05 3.22
CA ILE A 242 5.46 -7.62 3.09
C ILE A 242 6.50 -6.99 2.16
N LEU A 243 7.79 -7.31 2.35
CA LEU A 243 8.87 -6.85 1.49
C LEU A 243 8.69 -7.29 0.04
N LEU A 244 8.41 -8.58 -0.21
CA LEU A 244 8.15 -9.09 -1.57
C LEU A 244 6.93 -8.40 -2.22
N SER A 245 5.89 -8.10 -1.45
CA SER A 245 4.72 -7.35 -1.93
C SER A 245 5.10 -5.92 -2.34
N GLN A 246 5.86 -5.20 -1.49
CA GLN A 246 6.33 -3.83 -1.79
C GLN A 246 7.28 -3.80 -2.99
N VAL A 247 8.24 -4.72 -3.05
CA VAL A 247 9.17 -4.83 -4.19
C VAL A 247 8.43 -5.24 -5.47
N GLY A 248 7.40 -6.07 -5.36
CA GLY A 248 6.49 -6.38 -6.46
C GLY A 248 5.73 -5.16 -6.98
N LEU A 249 5.29 -4.28 -6.07
CA LEU A 249 4.65 -3.00 -6.40
C LEU A 249 5.64 -2.08 -7.12
N ILE A 250 6.84 -1.89 -6.58
CA ILE A 250 7.91 -1.08 -7.18
C ILE A 250 8.23 -1.57 -8.59
N SER A 251 8.41 -2.88 -8.75
CA SER A 251 8.68 -3.50 -10.04
C SER A 251 7.53 -3.25 -11.03
N THR A 252 6.28 -3.33 -10.58
CA THR A 252 5.11 -3.06 -11.43
C THR A 252 5.02 -1.59 -11.82
N LEU A 253 5.26 -0.66 -10.89
CA LEU A 253 5.30 0.78 -11.17
C LEU A 253 6.45 1.13 -12.13
N SER A 254 7.59 0.44 -12.06
CA SER A 254 8.71 0.68 -12.98
C SER A 254 8.37 0.39 -14.44
N HIS A 255 7.44 -0.54 -14.71
CA HIS A 255 6.94 -0.81 -16.06
C HIS A 255 6.05 0.32 -16.60
N LEU A 256 5.63 1.27 -15.78
CA LEU A 256 4.96 2.50 -16.24
C LEU A 256 5.97 3.56 -16.73
N THR A 257 7.27 3.30 -16.58
CA THR A 257 8.34 4.16 -17.06
C THR A 257 9.01 3.54 -18.29
N GLU A 258 9.72 4.37 -19.07
CA GLU A 258 10.50 3.91 -20.22
C GLU A 258 11.72 3.05 -19.82
N LYS A 259 12.08 3.02 -18.53
CA LYS A 259 13.21 2.26 -17.99
C LYS A 259 12.74 1.33 -16.84
N PRO A 260 12.12 0.17 -17.17
CA PRO A 260 11.71 -0.80 -16.16
C PRO A 260 12.90 -1.30 -15.35
N LEU A 261 12.69 -1.53 -14.04
CA LEU A 261 13.72 -2.09 -13.17
C LEU A 261 13.91 -3.58 -13.46
N THR A 262 15.16 -3.99 -13.61
CA THR A 262 15.57 -5.39 -13.71
C THR A 262 15.53 -6.08 -12.33
N PRO A 263 15.58 -7.42 -12.28
CA PRO A 263 15.77 -8.13 -11.02
C PRO A 263 17.04 -7.70 -10.25
N GLN A 264 18.11 -7.38 -10.97
CA GLN A 264 19.36 -6.88 -10.39
C GLN A 264 19.12 -5.53 -9.70
N ASP A 265 18.46 -4.58 -10.36
CA ASP A 265 18.15 -3.27 -9.77
C ASP A 265 17.33 -3.39 -8.48
N LEU A 266 16.35 -4.30 -8.46
CA LEU A 266 15.52 -4.53 -7.28
C LEU A 266 16.29 -5.20 -6.15
N PHE A 267 17.25 -6.07 -6.48
CA PHE A 267 18.12 -6.70 -5.50
C PHE A 267 19.03 -5.67 -4.85
N GLU A 268 19.70 -4.84 -5.66
CA GLU A 268 20.57 -3.74 -5.21
C GLU A 268 19.82 -2.70 -4.37
N LEU A 269 18.56 -2.41 -4.70
CA LEU A 269 17.70 -1.54 -3.88
C LEU A 269 17.56 -2.09 -2.46
N ILE A 270 17.26 -3.37 -2.35
CA ILE A 270 17.07 -4.01 -1.04
C ILE A 270 18.40 -4.05 -0.29
N GLU A 271 19.53 -4.30 -0.97
CA GLU A 271 20.85 -4.34 -0.34
C GLU A 271 21.24 -2.97 0.21
N ALA A 272 21.04 -1.94 -0.60
CA ALA A 272 21.28 -0.56 -0.22
C ALA A 272 20.44 -0.16 0.99
N PHE A 273 19.16 -0.54 1.01
CA PHE A 273 18.28 -0.27 2.15
C PHE A 273 18.67 -1.05 3.40
N ASP A 274 19.02 -2.33 3.27
CA ASP A 274 19.46 -3.16 4.41
C ASP A 274 20.74 -2.61 5.04
N PHE A 275 21.68 -2.15 4.20
CA PHE A 275 22.89 -1.47 4.62
C PHE A 275 22.58 -0.18 5.41
N ASP A 276 21.74 0.71 4.86
CA ASP A 276 21.41 1.99 5.49
C ASP A 276 20.60 1.82 6.79
N SER A 277 19.68 0.87 6.83
CA SER A 277 18.85 0.58 8.01
C SER A 277 19.60 -0.15 9.13
N LYS A 278 20.84 -0.57 8.91
CA LYS A 278 21.57 -1.52 9.78
C LYS A 278 20.71 -2.76 10.08
N GLY A 279 19.89 -3.11 9.10
CA GLY A 279 18.81 -4.07 9.23
C GLY A 279 19.28 -5.49 8.97
N LYS A 280 18.31 -6.39 9.07
CA LYS A 280 18.41 -7.81 8.67
C LYS A 280 17.28 -8.17 7.70
N LEU A 281 16.81 -7.19 6.93
CA LEU A 281 15.76 -7.38 5.91
C LEU A 281 16.18 -8.47 4.91
N PHE A 282 17.49 -8.61 4.67
CA PHE A 282 18.02 -9.63 3.79
C PHE A 282 17.97 -11.06 4.32
N GLU A 283 17.93 -11.29 5.63
CA GLU A 283 18.15 -12.63 6.21
C GLU A 283 17.19 -13.67 5.61
N ASP A 284 15.91 -13.29 5.44
CA ASP A 284 14.85 -14.15 4.96
C ASP A 284 14.60 -14.10 3.44
N LEU A 285 15.32 -13.26 2.71
CA LEU A 285 15.12 -13.04 1.28
C LEU A 285 15.93 -13.99 0.38
N PRO A 286 15.48 -14.21 -0.86
CA PRO A 286 16.30 -14.84 -1.88
C PRO A 286 17.64 -14.12 -2.03
N LYS A 287 18.74 -14.88 -2.09
CA LYS A 287 20.12 -14.34 -2.11
C LYS A 287 20.66 -14.05 -3.50
N THR A 288 19.83 -14.20 -4.53
CA THR A 288 20.22 -13.90 -5.91
C THR A 288 19.10 -13.17 -6.65
N PRO A 289 19.43 -12.33 -7.64
CA PRO A 289 18.46 -11.62 -8.47
C PRO A 289 17.44 -12.55 -9.14
N ASP A 290 17.88 -13.71 -9.66
CA ASP A 290 16.99 -14.67 -10.32
C ASP A 290 16.00 -15.33 -9.35
N ALA A 291 16.48 -15.66 -8.14
CA ALA A 291 15.62 -16.20 -7.11
C ALA A 291 14.62 -15.15 -6.61
N LEU A 292 15.04 -13.88 -6.52
CA LEU A 292 14.16 -12.75 -6.24
C LEU A 292 13.11 -12.58 -7.35
N ALA A 293 13.50 -12.61 -8.62
CA ALA A 293 12.57 -12.50 -9.75
C ALA A 293 11.46 -13.56 -9.70
N ARG A 294 11.81 -14.82 -9.40
CA ARG A 294 10.85 -15.91 -9.22
C ARG A 294 9.92 -15.65 -8.03
N ALA A 295 10.47 -15.22 -6.89
CA ALA A 295 9.70 -14.92 -5.69
C ALA A 295 8.72 -13.75 -5.88
N LEU A 296 9.07 -12.76 -6.71
CA LEU A 296 8.24 -11.58 -7.01
C LEU A 296 7.13 -11.82 -8.02
N SER A 297 7.17 -12.92 -8.79
CA SER A 297 6.20 -13.18 -9.87
C SER A 297 4.73 -13.12 -9.40
N PRO A 298 4.34 -13.72 -8.26
CA PRO A 298 2.97 -13.61 -7.75
C PRO A 298 2.55 -12.17 -7.43
N ASP A 299 3.43 -11.39 -6.78
CA ASP A 299 3.13 -10.02 -6.38
C ASP A 299 3.11 -9.06 -7.59
N ARG A 300 3.97 -9.27 -8.60
CA ARG A 300 3.92 -8.52 -9.87
C ARG A 300 2.57 -8.72 -10.57
N ASN A 301 2.10 -9.96 -10.66
CA ASN A 301 0.82 -10.26 -11.30
C ASN A 301 -0.36 -9.67 -10.53
N LEU A 302 -0.31 -9.70 -9.20
CA LEU A 302 -1.28 -9.01 -8.36
C LEU A 302 -1.35 -7.52 -8.70
N TRP A 303 -0.23 -6.81 -8.60
CA TRP A 303 -0.21 -5.35 -8.75
C TRP A 303 -0.61 -4.96 -10.17
N ARG A 304 -0.18 -5.72 -11.19
CA ARG A 304 -0.67 -5.53 -12.56
C ARG A 304 -2.18 -5.63 -12.64
N ASN A 305 -2.79 -6.63 -12.02
CA ASN A 305 -4.25 -6.76 -11.99
C ASN A 305 -4.90 -5.56 -11.28
N VAL A 306 -4.33 -5.10 -10.16
CA VAL A 306 -4.83 -3.90 -9.47
C VAL A 306 -4.79 -2.67 -10.37
N PHE A 307 -3.74 -2.48 -11.17
CA PHE A 307 -3.63 -1.32 -12.07
C PHE A 307 -4.39 -1.47 -13.40
N VAL A 308 -4.79 -2.69 -13.78
CA VAL A 308 -5.49 -2.96 -15.06
C VAL A 308 -6.99 -3.16 -14.87
N SER A 309 -7.47 -3.55 -13.68
CA SER A 309 -8.87 -3.96 -13.45
C SER A 309 -9.90 -2.83 -13.31
N ASP A 310 -9.53 -1.58 -13.58
CA ASP A 310 -10.43 -0.42 -13.60
C ASP A 310 -10.80 0.07 -15.03
N ASN A 311 -10.60 -0.77 -16.06
CA ASN A 311 -11.21 -0.60 -17.39
C ASN A 311 -12.41 -1.52 -17.57
#